data_AF-A0A7R9Z3H9-F1
#
_entry.id   AF-A0A7R9Z3H9-F1
#
_cell.length_a   1.000
_cell.length_b   1.000
_cell.length_c   1.000
_cell.angle_alpha   90.00
_cell.angle_beta   90.00
_cell.angle_gamma   90.00
#
_symmetry.space_group_name_H-M   'P 1'
#
loop_
_entity.id
_entity.type
_entity.pdbx_description
1 polymer ?
#
loop_
_entity_poly.entity_id
_entity_poly.type
_entity_poly.pdbx_seq_one_letter_code
_entity_poly.pdbx_strand_id
1 'polypeptide(L)'
;THVPSVTNFTSLADPSAVGSGLTALTTLMHEAGHAAHFANIRQPSPLFSQERAPTSVAYAENQSMFLDSLVGDAAWRAKYARHPGTNEPIPFDVIEEEIASTQPFAVFALRAMLSVSYYEKALYELPEEEVTAEKMMELADEIEVKIQGGLSARPLLS
;
A
#
# COMPACT_ATOMS: atom_id res chain seq x y z
N THR A 1 0.33 -27.51 -23.39
CA THR A 1 -0.64 -27.54 -22.28
C THR A 1 -0.41 -26.30 -21.46
N HIS A 2 -1.36 -25.37 -21.38
CA HIS A 2 -1.23 -24.15 -20.57
C HIS A 2 -1.40 -24.54 -19.09
N VAL A 3 -0.38 -24.29 -18.28
CA VAL A 3 -0.48 -24.42 -16.82
C VAL A 3 -0.68 -23.01 -16.27
N PRO A 4 -1.87 -22.68 -15.74
CA PRO A 4 -2.08 -21.37 -15.13
C PRO A 4 -1.14 -21.18 -13.94
N SER A 5 -0.59 -19.99 -13.77
CA SER A 5 0.09 -19.62 -12.53
C SER A 5 -0.91 -19.63 -11.38
N VAL A 6 -0.51 -20.17 -10.24
CA VAL A 6 -1.29 -20.15 -9.00
C VAL A 6 -0.63 -19.13 -8.08
N THR A 7 -1.36 -18.10 -7.69
CA THR A 7 -0.94 -17.19 -6.62
C THR A 7 -1.82 -17.44 -5.40
N ASN A 8 -1.21 -17.47 -4.21
CA ASN A 8 -1.97 -17.51 -2.96
C ASN A 8 -2.16 -16.07 -2.51
N PHE A 9 -3.41 -15.59 -2.56
CA PHE A 9 -3.75 -14.26 -2.09
C PHE A 9 -3.95 -14.32 -0.58
N THR A 10 -2.95 -13.90 0.19
CA THR A 10 -3.08 -13.79 1.65
C THR A 10 -3.73 -12.45 1.95
N SER A 11 -4.99 -12.49 2.39
CA SER A 11 -5.72 -11.31 2.84
C SER A 11 -6.04 -11.45 4.33
N LEU A 12 -5.85 -10.39 5.10
CA LEU A 12 -6.34 -10.28 6.47
C LEU A 12 -7.85 -9.97 6.53
N ALA A 13 -8.55 -10.09 5.40
CA ALA A 13 -9.96 -9.79 5.32
C ALA A 13 -10.79 -10.83 6.06
N ASP A 14 -11.39 -10.40 7.16
CA ASP A 14 -12.51 -11.07 7.81
C ASP A 14 -13.83 -10.68 7.12
N PRO A 15 -14.55 -11.61 6.45
CA PRO A 15 -15.82 -11.32 5.80
C PRO A 15 -16.92 -10.86 6.76
N SER A 16 -16.76 -11.12 8.06
CA SER A 16 -17.70 -10.71 9.11
C SER A 16 -17.42 -9.31 9.67
N ALA A 17 -16.21 -8.76 9.43
CA ALA A 17 -15.83 -7.43 9.91
C ALA A 17 -16.24 -6.34 8.92
N VAL A 18 -16.95 -5.33 9.41
CA VAL A 18 -17.33 -4.15 8.61
C VAL A 18 -16.07 -3.44 8.10
N GLY A 19 -16.06 -3.08 6.81
CA GLY A 19 -14.93 -2.39 6.16
C GLY A 19 -13.80 -3.32 5.68
N SER A 20 -13.73 -4.55 6.19
CA SER A 20 -12.72 -5.55 5.81
C SER A 20 -12.68 -5.86 4.30
N GLY A 21 -13.85 -5.87 3.64
CA GLY A 21 -13.94 -6.04 2.19
C GLY A 21 -13.26 -4.93 1.39
N LEU A 22 -13.27 -3.69 1.88
CA LEU A 22 -12.59 -2.56 1.23
C LEU A 22 -11.06 -2.69 1.38
N THR A 23 -10.59 -3.09 2.55
CA THR A 23 -9.17 -3.41 2.77
C THR A 23 -8.71 -4.54 1.85
N ALA A 24 -9.48 -5.63 1.77
CA ALA A 24 -9.21 -6.76 0.88
C ALA A 24 -9.13 -6.34 -0.58
N LEU A 25 -10.09 -5.50 -1.01
CA LEU A 25 -10.17 -4.99 -2.36
C LEU A 25 -8.96 -4.11 -2.70
N THR A 26 -8.49 -3.29 -1.75
CA THR A 26 -7.29 -2.46 -1.93
C THR A 26 -6.07 -3.33 -2.18
N THR A 27 -5.81 -4.32 -1.33
CA THR A 27 -4.71 -5.29 -1.56
C THR A 27 -4.89 -6.04 -2.88
N LEU A 28 -6.12 -6.41 -3.25
CA LEU A 28 -6.36 -7.15 -4.48
C LEU A 28 -6.01 -6.31 -5.71
N MET A 29 -6.40 -5.03 -5.71
CA MET A 29 -6.13 -4.09 -6.79
C MET A 29 -4.65 -3.75 -6.88
N HIS A 30 -3.97 -3.62 -5.74
CA HIS A 30 -2.52 -3.45 -5.66
C HIS A 30 -1.79 -4.58 -6.41
N GLU A 31 -2.05 -5.83 -6.02
CA GLU A 31 -1.43 -7.01 -6.64
C GLU A 31 -1.85 -7.20 -8.10
N ALA A 32 -3.11 -6.86 -8.42
CA ALA A 32 -3.58 -6.85 -9.81
C ALA A 32 -2.82 -5.83 -10.67
N GLY A 33 -2.28 -4.76 -10.08
CA GLY A 33 -1.46 -3.78 -10.79
C GLY A 33 -0.10 -4.35 -11.18
N HIS A 34 0.56 -5.08 -10.27
CA HIS A 34 1.76 -5.85 -10.63
C HIS A 34 1.45 -6.90 -11.72
N ALA A 35 0.34 -7.63 -11.59
CA ALA A 35 -0.07 -8.60 -12.60
C ALA A 35 -0.32 -7.94 -13.97
N ALA A 36 -0.98 -6.78 -13.99
CA ALA A 36 -1.22 -6.01 -15.21
C ALA A 36 0.09 -5.49 -15.82
N HIS A 37 1.04 -5.02 -15.00
CA HIS A 37 2.37 -4.64 -15.44
C HIS A 37 3.06 -5.81 -16.14
N PHE A 38 3.20 -6.96 -15.46
CA PHE A 38 3.90 -8.11 -16.01
C PHE A 38 3.22 -8.73 -17.24
N ALA A 39 1.88 -8.74 -17.29
CA ALA A 39 1.14 -9.24 -18.44
C ALA A 39 1.35 -8.40 -19.72
N ASN A 40 1.79 -7.15 -19.59
CA ASN A 40 1.99 -6.23 -20.71
C ASN A 40 3.47 -6.05 -21.12
N ILE A 41 4.41 -6.75 -20.48
CA ILE A 41 5.83 -6.64 -20.84
C ILE A 41 6.07 -7.28 -22.22
N ARG A 42 6.69 -6.50 -23.11
CA ARG A 42 7.12 -6.94 -24.45
C ARG A 42 8.63 -7.16 -24.57
N GLN A 43 9.39 -6.74 -23.55
CA GLN A 43 10.85 -6.85 -23.54
C GLN A 43 11.26 -8.32 -23.40
N PRO A 44 11.98 -8.92 -24.37
CA PRO A 44 12.30 -10.35 -24.37
C PRO A 44 13.35 -10.77 -23.34
N SER A 45 14.05 -9.83 -22.70
CA SER A 45 15.10 -10.16 -21.74
C SER A 45 14.52 -10.38 -20.34
N PRO A 46 14.78 -11.54 -19.69
CA PRO A 46 14.35 -11.79 -18.32
C PRO A 46 14.96 -10.79 -17.32
N LEU A 47 16.08 -10.17 -17.70
CA LEU A 47 16.78 -9.15 -16.92
C LEU A 47 16.05 -7.80 -16.91
N PHE A 48 15.16 -7.57 -17.87
CA PHE A 48 14.45 -6.30 -18.04
C PHE A 48 12.93 -6.50 -18.04
N SER A 49 12.47 -7.73 -17.80
CA SER A 49 11.06 -8.11 -17.78
C SER A 49 10.56 -8.46 -16.38
N GLN A 50 11.31 -8.09 -15.33
CA GLN A 50 10.99 -8.36 -13.94
C GLN A 50 11.37 -7.15 -13.08
N GLU A 51 10.70 -7.02 -11.93
CA GLU A 51 11.06 -6.08 -10.86
C GLU A 51 12.27 -6.63 -10.11
N ARG A 52 13.47 -6.25 -10.55
CA ARG A 52 14.74 -6.66 -9.93
C ARG A 52 15.67 -5.47 -9.81
N ALA A 53 16.60 -5.51 -8.85
CA ALA A 53 17.63 -4.48 -8.75
C ALA A 53 18.35 -4.28 -10.11
N PRO A 54 18.56 -3.03 -10.56
CA PRO A 54 18.41 -1.77 -9.84
C PRO A 54 17.04 -1.07 -9.99
N THR A 55 15.94 -1.79 -10.27
CA THR A 55 14.59 -1.20 -10.28
C THR A 55 14.29 -0.57 -8.92
N SER A 56 14.03 0.74 -8.90
CA SER A 56 13.60 1.44 -7.69
C SER A 56 12.22 0.98 -7.25
N VAL A 57 11.97 0.93 -5.95
CA VAL A 57 10.63 0.67 -5.38
C VAL A 57 9.58 1.57 -6.03
N ALA A 58 9.86 2.86 -6.19
CA ALA A 58 8.94 3.80 -6.85
C ALA A 58 8.55 3.40 -8.29
N TYR A 59 9.41 2.68 -9.02
CA TYR A 59 9.09 2.20 -10.36
C TYR A 59 8.32 0.88 -10.31
N ALA A 60 8.72 -0.05 -9.43
CA ALA A 60 8.03 -1.33 -9.24
C ALA A 60 6.59 -1.12 -8.77
N GLU A 61 6.38 -0.20 -7.83
CA GLU A 61 5.09 0.07 -7.20
C GLU A 61 4.18 1.02 -8.01
N ASN A 62 4.66 1.58 -9.13
CA ASN A 62 3.91 2.63 -9.81
C ASN A 62 2.57 2.12 -10.36
N GLN A 63 2.57 0.93 -10.97
CA GLN A 63 1.35 0.36 -11.54
C GLN A 63 0.40 -0.20 -10.47
N SER A 64 0.93 -0.81 -9.40
CA SER A 64 0.15 -1.27 -8.25
C SER A 64 -0.55 -0.10 -7.55
N MET A 65 0.20 0.93 -7.18
CA MET A 65 -0.34 2.13 -6.54
C MET A 65 -1.29 2.93 -7.45
N PHE A 66 -1.11 2.89 -8.77
CA PHE A 66 -2.10 3.45 -9.69
C PHE A 66 -3.46 2.73 -9.56
N LEU A 67 -3.47 1.40 -9.41
CA LEU A 67 -4.71 0.65 -9.19
C LEU A 67 -5.31 0.88 -7.80
N ASP A 68 -4.48 1.12 -6.77
CA ASP A 68 -4.97 1.54 -5.44
C ASP A 68 -5.82 2.81 -5.54
N SER A 69 -5.41 3.77 -6.38
CA SER A 69 -6.14 5.03 -6.57
C SER A 69 -7.57 4.83 -7.11
N LEU A 70 -7.83 3.76 -7.87
CA LEU A 70 -9.16 3.44 -8.37
C LEU A 70 -10.11 3.02 -7.25
N VAL A 71 -9.59 2.35 -6.21
CA VAL A 71 -10.41 1.89 -5.08
C VAL A 71 -10.96 3.06 -4.28
N GLY A 72 -10.21 4.16 -4.18
CA GLY A 72 -10.65 5.40 -3.55
C GLY A 72 -11.41 6.37 -4.46
N ASP A 73 -11.37 6.18 -5.79
CA ASP A 73 -11.99 7.09 -6.75
C ASP A 73 -13.53 7.09 -6.68
N ALA A 74 -14.12 8.28 -6.58
CA ALA A 74 -15.57 8.43 -6.41
C ALA A 74 -16.37 7.89 -7.60
N ALA A 75 -15.91 8.12 -8.83
CA ALA A 75 -16.62 7.67 -10.03
C ALA A 75 -16.51 6.15 -10.21
N TRP A 76 -15.34 5.59 -9.93
CA TRP A 76 -15.09 4.15 -9.94
C TRP A 76 -15.96 3.46 -8.88
N ARG A 77 -15.98 3.97 -7.64
CA ARG A 77 -16.83 3.44 -6.57
C ARG A 77 -18.31 3.56 -6.89
N ALA A 78 -18.79 4.70 -7.38
CA ALA A 78 -20.18 4.86 -7.79
C ALA A 78 -20.58 3.88 -8.91
N LYS A 79 -19.62 3.46 -9.74
CA LYS A 79 -19.86 2.48 -10.80
C LYS A 79 -19.88 1.04 -10.28
N TYR A 80 -18.93 0.65 -9.44
CA TYR A 80 -18.66 -0.76 -9.10
C TYR A 80 -19.10 -1.17 -7.69
N ALA A 81 -19.17 -0.27 -6.73
CA ALA A 81 -19.66 -0.57 -5.39
C ALA A 81 -21.20 -0.53 -5.39
N ARG A 82 -21.81 -1.72 -5.41
CA ARG A 82 -23.26 -1.92 -5.53
C ARG A 82 -23.82 -2.53 -4.26
N HIS A 83 -24.97 -2.03 -3.81
CA HIS A 83 -25.69 -2.64 -2.71
C HIS A 83 -26.09 -4.09 -3.10
N PRO A 84 -25.76 -5.11 -2.31
CA PRO A 84 -25.93 -6.51 -2.71
C PRO A 84 -27.39 -6.91 -2.94
N GLY A 85 -28.35 -6.26 -2.28
CA GLY A 85 -29.78 -6.55 -2.42
C GLY A 85 -30.52 -5.74 -3.48
N THR A 86 -30.11 -4.48 -3.72
CA THR A 86 -30.84 -3.54 -4.59
C THR A 86 -30.07 -3.18 -5.86
N ASN A 87 -28.78 -3.53 -5.92
CA ASN A 87 -27.86 -3.14 -7.00
C ASN A 87 -27.74 -1.62 -7.21
N GLU A 88 -28.16 -0.81 -6.23
CA GLU A 88 -28.02 0.63 -6.25
C GLU A 88 -26.56 1.03 -5.99
N PRO A 89 -26.07 2.13 -6.62
CA PRO A 89 -24.74 2.64 -6.34
C PRO A 89 -24.68 3.29 -4.95
N ILE A 90 -23.46 3.46 -4.41
CA ILE A 90 -23.25 4.31 -3.23
C ILE A 90 -23.70 5.76 -3.57
N PRO A 91 -24.55 6.38 -2.75
CA PRO A 91 -24.89 7.80 -2.89
C PRO A 91 -23.65 8.71 -2.84
N PHE A 92 -23.60 9.74 -3.70
CA PHE A 92 -22.42 10.62 -3.81
C PHE A 92 -22.19 11.47 -2.56
N ASP A 93 -23.25 11.85 -1.85
CA ASP A 93 -23.19 12.55 -0.57
C ASP A 93 -22.47 11.71 0.51
N VAL A 94 -22.67 10.39 0.53
CA VAL A 94 -21.93 9.46 1.41
C VAL A 94 -20.44 9.43 1.05
N ILE A 95 -20.09 9.40 -0.23
CA ILE A 95 -18.69 9.42 -0.68
C ILE A 95 -18.04 10.77 -0.33
N GLU A 96 -18.75 11.88 -0.49
CA GLU A 96 -18.28 13.22 -0.12
C GLU A 96 -18.02 13.32 1.38
N GLU A 97 -18.95 12.84 2.21
CA GLU A 97 -18.81 12.81 3.68
C GLU A 97 -17.59 11.97 4.09
N GLU A 98 -17.40 10.80 3.49
CA GLU A 98 -16.24 9.95 3.73
C GLU A 98 -14.93 10.66 3.38
N ILE A 99 -14.84 11.30 2.21
CA ILE A 99 -13.63 12.03 1.80
C ILE A 99 -13.37 13.19 2.76
N ALA A 100 -14.38 14.00 3.07
CA ALA A 100 -14.24 15.15 3.96
C ALA A 100 -13.82 14.75 5.38
N SER A 101 -14.34 13.64 5.89
CA SER A 101 -14.03 13.15 7.23
C SER A 101 -12.66 12.45 7.34
N THR A 102 -12.15 11.86 6.25
CA THR A 102 -10.91 11.06 6.27
C THR A 102 -9.68 11.79 5.72
N GLN A 103 -9.85 12.67 4.73
CA GLN A 103 -8.73 13.34 4.04
C GLN A 103 -7.78 14.10 4.97
N PRO A 104 -8.24 14.82 6.01
CA PRO A 104 -7.34 15.50 6.94
C PRO A 104 -6.37 14.56 7.67
N PHE A 105 -6.73 13.27 7.80
CA PHE A 105 -5.94 12.26 8.49
C PHE A 105 -5.03 11.46 7.55
N ALA A 106 -5.21 11.56 6.23
CA ALA A 106 -4.40 10.81 5.24
C ALA A 106 -2.89 11.12 5.36
N VAL A 107 -2.55 12.33 5.82
CA VAL A 107 -1.16 12.74 6.06
C VAL A 107 -0.45 11.87 7.09
N PHE A 108 -1.15 11.31 8.09
CA PHE A 108 -0.54 10.47 9.10
C PHE A 108 -0.03 9.15 8.52
N ALA A 109 -0.86 8.49 7.70
CA ALA A 109 -0.45 7.27 6.99
C ALA A 109 0.72 7.55 6.04
N LEU A 110 0.67 8.67 5.29
CA LEU A 110 1.77 9.08 4.41
C LEU A 110 3.08 9.29 5.19
N ARG A 111 3.03 10.01 6.31
CA ARG A 111 4.21 10.26 7.15
C ARG A 111 4.76 8.97 7.76
N ALA A 112 3.88 8.06 8.18
CA ALA A 112 4.29 6.74 8.68
C ALA A 112 5.02 5.91 7.61
N MET A 113 4.51 5.89 6.36
CA MET A 113 5.20 5.23 5.25
C MET A 113 6.57 5.88 4.95
N LEU A 114 6.64 7.22 4.96
CA LEU A 114 7.91 7.93 4.75
C LEU A 114 8.94 7.61 5.83
N SER A 115 8.54 7.44 7.09
CA SER A 115 9.46 7.08 8.18
C SER A 115 10.27 5.83 7.85
N VAL A 116 9.70 4.84 7.16
CA VAL A 116 10.42 3.60 6.79
C VAL A 116 11.60 3.91 5.87
N SER A 117 11.36 4.60 4.75
CA SER A 117 12.44 4.90 3.79
C SER A 117 13.49 5.86 4.37
N TYR A 118 13.09 6.80 5.23
CA TYR A 118 14.03 7.69 5.91
C TYR A 118 14.87 6.95 6.95
N TYR A 119 14.27 6.00 7.67
CA TYR A 119 14.97 5.12 8.59
C TYR A 119 15.97 4.22 7.85
N GLU A 120 15.54 3.53 6.79
CA GLU A 120 16.42 2.68 5.97
C GLU A 120 17.60 3.48 5.41
N LYS A 121 17.34 4.67 4.86
CA LYS A 121 18.40 5.55 4.38
C LYS A 121 19.41 5.88 5.48
N ALA A 122 18.92 6.32 6.64
CA ALA A 122 19.80 6.71 7.74
C ALA A 122 20.58 5.51 8.30
N LEU A 123 19.97 4.33 8.34
CA LEU A 123 20.62 3.09 8.75
C LEU A 123 21.74 2.70 7.78
N TYR A 124 21.51 2.80 6.47
CA TYR A 124 22.53 2.53 5.46
C TYR A 124 23.65 3.58 5.41
N GLU A 125 23.44 4.75 6.00
CA GLU A 125 24.45 5.81 6.11
C GLU A 125 25.24 5.76 7.43
N LEU A 126 24.86 4.91 8.39
CA LEU A 126 25.61 4.72 9.62
C LEU A 126 26.97 4.05 9.33
N PRO A 127 28.05 4.47 10.02
CA PRO A 127 29.29 3.69 10.04
C PRO A 127 29.02 2.27 10.54
N GLU A 128 29.63 1.27 9.90
CA GLU A 128 29.41 -0.15 10.21
C GLU A 128 29.65 -0.47 11.71
N GLU A 129 30.65 0.18 12.31
CA GLU A 129 30.97 0.05 13.73
C GLU A 129 29.89 0.58 14.70
N GLU A 130 28.99 1.43 14.22
CA GLU A 130 27.86 1.98 14.98
C GLU A 130 26.57 1.16 14.80
N VAL A 131 26.56 0.15 13.93
CA VAL A 131 25.40 -0.69 13.64
C VAL A 131 25.16 -1.68 14.79
N THR A 132 24.58 -1.19 15.89
CA THR A 132 24.12 -1.98 17.03
C THR A 132 22.60 -1.97 17.16
N ALA A 133 22.03 -2.94 17.86
CA ALA A 133 20.59 -3.01 18.09
C ALA A 133 20.07 -1.76 18.82
N GLU A 134 20.81 -1.26 19.80
CA GLU A 134 20.47 -0.04 20.53
C GLU A 134 20.46 1.16 19.59
N LYS A 135 21.48 1.29 18.73
CA LYS A 135 21.57 2.41 17.80
C LYS A 135 20.48 2.38 16.74
N MET A 136 20.11 1.20 16.26
CA MET A 136 18.97 1.01 15.35
C MET A 136 17.65 1.49 15.99
N MET A 137 17.41 1.14 17.25
CA MET A 137 16.21 1.57 17.97
C MET A 137 16.18 3.09 18.21
N GLU A 138 17.30 3.68 18.65
CA GLU A 138 17.44 5.12 18.80
C GLU A 138 17.18 5.86 17.48
N LEU A 139 17.71 5.33 16.38
CA LEU A 139 17.54 5.91 15.06
C LEU A 139 16.08 5.82 14.60
N ALA A 140 15.40 4.71 14.85
CA ALA A 140 13.98 4.58 14.56
C ALA A 140 13.15 5.64 15.31
N ASP A 141 13.41 5.82 16.61
CA ASP A 141 12.74 6.83 17.43
C ASP A 141 13.02 8.26 16.93
N GLU A 142 14.26 8.57 16.56
CA GLU A 142 14.63 9.88 15.99
C GLU A 142 13.84 10.17 14.71
N ILE A 143 13.78 9.19 13.79
CA ILE A 143 13.08 9.34 12.52
C ILE A 143 11.57 9.44 12.71
N GLU A 144 10.98 8.67 13.62
CA GLU A 144 9.57 8.79 13.97
C GLU A 144 9.25 10.19 14.52
N VAL A 145 10.01 10.68 15.49
CA VAL A 145 9.79 12.03 16.04
C VAL A 145 9.93 13.10 14.96
N LYS A 146 10.97 13.01 14.12
CA LYS A 146 11.22 13.98 13.05
C LYS A 146 10.16 13.96 11.95
N ILE A 147 9.78 12.77 11.47
CA ILE A 147 8.90 12.61 10.32
C ILE A 147 7.45 12.56 10.71
N GLN A 148 7.06 12.06 11.88
CA GLN A 148 5.65 11.97 12.31
C GLN A 148 5.27 13.05 13.33
N GLY A 149 6.24 13.71 13.97
CA GLY A 149 6.00 14.71 15.01
C GLY A 149 5.86 14.12 16.42
N GLY A 150 6.13 12.83 16.58
CA GLY A 150 6.05 12.07 17.83
C GLY A 150 6.25 10.58 17.56
N LEU A 151 6.34 9.78 18.62
CA LEU A 151 6.39 8.33 18.48
C LEU A 151 5.04 7.81 17.97
N SER A 152 5.10 6.92 16.99
CA SER A 152 3.93 6.27 16.43
C SER A 152 3.26 5.36 17.46
N ALA A 153 1.95 5.12 17.30
CA ALA A 153 1.31 4.05 18.04
C ALA A 153 1.98 2.74 17.60
N ARG A 154 2.72 2.10 18.51
CA ARG A 154 3.30 0.78 18.26
C ARG A 154 2.14 -0.18 17.93
N PRO A 155 2.29 -1.05 16.91
CA PRO A 155 1.28 -2.05 16.62
C PRO A 155 0.94 -2.79 17.90
N LEU A 156 -0.32 -2.69 18.35
CA LEU A 156 -0.82 -3.60 19.37
C LEU A 156 -0.86 -4.97 18.69
N LEU A 157 -0.23 -5.97 19.28
CA LEU A 157 -0.43 -7.36 18.87
C LEU A 157 -1.94 -7.64 18.95
N SER A 158 -2.59 -7.74 17.80
CA SER A 158 -3.96 -8.24 17.63
C SER A 158 -3.96 -9.75 17.57
#